data_AF-A0A7J0BQ21-F1
#
_entry.id   AF-A0A7J0BQ21-F1
#
_cell.length_a   1.000
_cell.length_b   1.000
_cell.length_c   1.000
_cell.angle_alpha   90.00
_cell.angle_beta   90.00
_cell.angle_gamma   90.00
#
_symmetry.space_group_name_H-M   'P 1'
#
loop_
_entity.id
_entity.type
_entity.pdbx_description
1 polymer ?
#
loop_
_entity_poly.entity_id
_entity_poly.type
_entity_poly.pdbx_seq_one_letter_code
_entity_poly.pdbx_strand_id
1 'polypeptide(L)'
;MALAVSMVAALPALAHAAAGKAADLVVVADTRVIDSGILRYFADLYNTNPTMNATWAVILTAVYGCFLGVLMDFLLSRTGLDLTSRKIVEH
;
A
#
# COMPACT_ATOMS: atom_id res chain seq x y z
N MET A 1 -13.65 -21.87 31.26
CA MET A 1 -12.57 -21.06 30.66
C MET A 1 -12.83 -20.75 29.19
N ALA A 2 -13.06 -21.75 28.32
CA ALA A 2 -13.27 -21.54 26.89
C ALA A 2 -14.44 -20.59 26.53
N LEU A 3 -15.60 -20.73 27.21
CA LEU A 3 -16.78 -19.88 26.95
C LEU A 3 -16.54 -18.39 27.25
N ALA A 4 -15.75 -18.08 28.28
CA ALA A 4 -15.41 -16.71 28.67
C ALA A 4 -14.45 -16.06 27.66
N VAL A 5 -13.52 -16.85 27.11
CA VAL A 5 -12.61 -16.40 26.05
C VAL A 5 -13.38 -16.11 24.76
N SER A 6 -14.35 -16.95 24.40
CA SER A 6 -15.22 -16.74 23.23
C SER A 6 -16.07 -15.47 23.35
N MET A 7 -16.57 -15.15 24.55
CA MET A 7 -17.32 -13.92 24.79
C MET A 7 -16.45 -12.67 24.66
N VAL A 8 -15.22 -12.70 25.19
CA VAL A 8 -14.28 -11.57 25.07
C VAL A 8 -13.84 -11.37 23.62
N ALA A 9 -13.63 -12.45 22.87
CA ALA A 9 -13.28 -12.38 21.45
C ALA A 9 -14.40 -11.82 20.57
N ALA A 10 -15.67 -11.89 21.00
CA ALA A 10 -16.82 -11.35 20.28
C ALA A 10 -17.10 -9.86 20.58
N LEU A 11 -16.46 -9.28 21.60
CA LEU A 11 -16.64 -7.87 21.98
C LEU A 11 -16.33 -6.87 20.85
N PRO A 12 -15.27 -7.05 20.01
CA PRO A 12 -15.00 -6.12 18.91
C PRO A 12 -16.11 -6.12 17.85
N ALA A 13 -16.72 -7.28 17.57
CA ALA A 13 -17.83 -7.38 16.63
C ALA A 13 -19.09 -6.68 17.15
N LEU A 14 -19.38 -6.81 18.45
CA LEU A 14 -20.48 -6.11 19.11
C LEU A 14 -20.24 -4.58 19.18
N ALA A 15 -18.99 -4.16 19.44
CA ALA A 15 -18.62 -2.75 19.44
C ALA A 15 -18.72 -2.12 18.04
N HIS A 16 -18.36 -2.86 16.99
CA HIS A 16 -18.49 -2.41 15.61
C HIS A 16 -19.96 -2.30 15.16
N ALA A 17 -20.84 -3.18 15.67
CA ALA A 17 -22.27 -3.16 15.37
C ALA A 17 -23.07 -2.12 16.18
N ALA A 18 -22.55 -1.66 17.32
CA ALA A 18 -23.18 -0.64 18.17
C ALA A 18 -22.91 0.80 17.70
N ALA A 19 -21.98 1.01 16.78
CA ALA A 19 -21.80 2.30 16.13
C ALA A 19 -22.98 2.55 15.18
N GLY A 20 -23.69 3.67 15.38
CA GLY A 20 -24.77 4.08 14.48
C GLY A 20 -24.30 4.05 13.03
N LYS A 21 -25.22 3.75 12.10
CA LYS A 21 -24.95 3.58 10.66
C LYS A 21 -24.00 4.70 10.21
N ALA A 22 -22.75 4.33 9.93
CA ALA A 22 -21.71 5.30 9.59
C ALA A 22 -22.25 6.17 8.45
N ALA A 23 -22.26 7.48 8.65
CA ALA A 23 -22.61 8.40 7.57
C ALA A 23 -21.69 8.09 6.40
N ASP A 24 -22.25 8.05 5.19
CA ASP A 24 -21.50 7.74 3.97
C ASP A 24 -20.48 8.85 3.72
N LEU A 25 -19.29 8.69 4.31
CA LEU A 25 -18.20 9.65 4.22
C LEU A 25 -17.55 9.48 2.84
N VAL A 26 -17.98 10.31 1.90
CA VAL A 26 -17.37 10.38 0.58
C VAL A 26 -16.08 11.19 0.68
N VAL A 27 -14.94 10.49 0.59
CA VAL A 27 -13.63 11.12 0.54
C VAL A 27 -13.36 11.53 -0.91
N VAL A 28 -13.13 12.82 -1.13
CA VAL A 28 -12.88 13.42 -2.44
C VAL A 28 -11.54 14.13 -2.40
N ALA A 29 -10.71 13.91 -3.42
CA ALA A 29 -9.45 14.64 -3.57
C ALA A 29 -9.72 16.10 -3.95
N ASP A 30 -9.14 17.06 -3.23
CA ASP A 30 -9.21 18.47 -3.61
C ASP A 30 -8.23 18.75 -4.74
N THR A 31 -8.79 19.05 -5.90
CA THR A 31 -8.01 19.23 -7.12
C THR A 31 -7.71 20.69 -7.44
N ARG A 32 -8.35 21.63 -6.73
CA ARG A 32 -8.29 23.09 -7.01
C ARG A 32 -6.93 23.73 -6.74
N VAL A 33 -6.14 23.09 -5.88
CA VAL A 33 -4.81 23.56 -5.45
C VAL A 33 -3.66 22.75 -6.09
N ILE A 34 -3.98 21.90 -7.07
CA ILE A 34 -2.98 21.04 -7.72
C ILE A 34 -2.50 21.70 -9.02
N ASP A 35 -1.28 22.23 -8.99
CA ASP A 35 -0.66 22.87 -10.16
C ASP A 35 0.01 21.87 -11.12
N SER A 36 0.36 20.67 -10.64
CA SER A 36 1.01 19.63 -11.44
C SER A 36 -0.01 18.79 -12.21
N GLY A 37 0.11 18.77 -13.55
CA GLY A 37 -0.80 18.00 -14.41
C GLY A 37 -0.84 16.50 -14.13
N ILE A 38 0.29 15.92 -13.68
CA ILE A 38 0.36 14.48 -13.34
C ILE A 38 -0.39 14.21 -12.02
N LEU A 39 -0.17 15.04 -11.00
CA LEU A 39 -0.90 14.92 -9.73
C LEU A 39 -2.39 15.16 -9.94
N ARG A 40 -2.73 16.11 -10.81
CA ARG A 40 -4.11 16.43 -11.17
C ARG A 40 -4.79 15.24 -11.84
N TYR A 41 -4.11 14.55 -12.76
CA TYR A 41 -4.61 13.32 -13.38
C TYR A 41 -4.97 12.25 -12.34
N PHE A 42 -4.06 11.94 -11.42
CA PHE A 42 -4.34 10.93 -10.39
C PHE A 42 -5.47 11.36 -9.44
N ALA A 43 -5.52 12.64 -9.07
CA ALA A 43 -6.57 13.16 -8.20
C ALA A 43 -7.95 13.17 -8.88
N ASP A 44 -8.03 13.51 -10.16
CA ASP A 44 -9.27 13.42 -10.93
C ASP A 44 -9.69 11.93 -11.11
N LEU A 45 -8.73 11.02 -11.29
CA LEU A 45 -9.00 9.59 -11.40
C LEU A 45 -9.51 8.97 -10.09
N TYR A 46 -8.96 9.39 -8.95
CA TYR A 46 -9.45 9.02 -7.62
C TYR A 46 -10.94 9.39 -7.45
N ASN A 47 -11.35 10.56 -7.94
CA ASN A 47 -12.71 11.06 -7.83
C ASN A 47 -13.68 10.44 -8.85
N THR A 48 -13.20 10.08 -10.05
CA THR A 48 -14.07 9.68 -11.18
C THR A 48 -14.09 8.17 -11.46
N ASN A 49 -12.97 7.47 -11.24
CA ASN A 49 -12.84 6.04 -11.51
C ASN A 49 -11.90 5.36 -10.49
N PRO A 50 -12.43 4.95 -9.33
CA PRO A 50 -11.64 4.30 -8.28
C PRO A 50 -10.93 3.02 -8.73
N THR A 51 -11.52 2.26 -9.66
CA THR A 51 -10.93 1.03 -10.19
C THR A 51 -9.65 1.32 -10.97
N MET A 52 -9.69 2.30 -11.88
CA MET A 52 -8.49 2.69 -12.64
C MET A 52 -7.43 3.31 -11.71
N ASN A 53 -7.85 4.09 -10.70
CA ASN A 53 -6.93 4.59 -9.69
C ASN A 53 -6.23 3.47 -8.90
N ALA A 54 -6.97 2.43 -8.50
CA ALA A 54 -6.40 1.26 -7.82
C ALA A 54 -5.42 0.49 -8.73
N THR A 55 -5.73 0.34 -10.02
CA THR A 55 -4.81 -0.26 -11.00
C THR A 55 -3.50 0.49 -11.08
N TRP A 56 -3.54 1.83 -11.17
CA TRP A 56 -2.34 2.65 -11.16
C TRP A 56 -1.53 2.50 -9.88
N ALA A 57 -2.19 2.45 -8.72
CA ALA A 57 -1.51 2.24 -7.45
C ALA A 57 -0.69 0.94 -7.46
N VAL A 58 -1.29 -0.17 -7.92
CA VAL A 58 -0.61 -1.47 -8.02
C VAL A 58 0.57 -1.43 -9.00
N ILE A 59 0.38 -0.83 -10.18
CA ILE A 59 1.44 -0.72 -11.20
C ILE A 59 2.61 0.11 -10.66
N LEU A 60 2.33 1.27 -10.07
CA LEU A 60 3.36 2.14 -9.52
C LEU A 60 4.11 1.45 -8.38
N THR A 61 3.43 0.74 -7.48
CA THR A 61 4.09 -0.03 -6.43
C THR A 61 5.03 -1.09 -7.00
N ALA A 62 4.61 -1.86 -8.00
CA ALA A 62 5.45 -2.86 -8.63
C ALA A 62 6.68 -2.23 -9.31
N VAL A 63 6.46 -1.15 -10.09
CA VAL A 63 7.54 -0.43 -10.78
C VAL A 63 8.55 0.16 -9.80
N TYR A 64 8.09 0.85 -8.76
CA TYR A 64 8.98 1.41 -7.73
C TYR A 64 9.70 0.33 -6.94
N GLY A 65 9.05 -0.79 -6.63
CA GLY A 65 9.68 -1.94 -5.97
C GLY A 65 10.83 -2.51 -6.81
N CYS A 66 10.59 -2.77 -8.09
CA CYS A 66 11.63 -3.23 -9.02
C CYS A 66 12.74 -2.18 -9.18
N PHE A 67 12.39 -0.91 -9.36
CA PHE A 67 13.36 0.17 -9.51
C PHE A 67 14.27 0.29 -8.27
N LEU A 68 13.71 0.27 -7.07
CA LEU A 68 14.47 0.32 -5.83
C LEU A 68 15.34 -0.92 -5.62
N GLY A 69 14.84 -2.10 -6.00
CA GLY A 69 15.62 -3.35 -5.97
C GLY A 69 16.87 -3.25 -6.86
N VAL A 70 16.67 -2.86 -8.13
CA VAL A 70 17.78 -2.67 -9.09
C VAL A 70 18.74 -1.57 -8.62
N LEU A 71 18.22 -0.47 -8.08
CA LEU A 71 19.05 0.61 -7.53
C LEU A 71 19.91 0.10 -6.36
N MET A 72 19.34 -0.74 -5.49
CA MET A 72 20.06 -1.32 -4.37
C MET A 72 21.16 -2.27 -4.86
N ASP A 73 20.87 -3.16 -5.80
CA ASP A 73 21.86 -4.06 -6.39
C ASP A 73 23.03 -3.28 -7.01
N PHE A 74 22.73 -2.18 -7.71
CA PHE A 74 23.73 -1.28 -8.28
C PHE A 74 24.60 -0.58 -7.21
N LEU A 75 24.01 -0.18 -6.08
CA LEU A 75 24.76 0.42 -4.98
C LEU A 75 25.64 -0.62 -4.27
N LEU A 76 25.15 -1.85 -4.08
CA LEU A 76 25.92 -2.94 -3.47
C LEU A 76 27.09 -3.39 -4.36
N SER A 77 26.91 -3.42 -5.68
CA SER A 77 28.00 -3.76 -6.60
C SER A 77 29.16 -2.75 -6.54
N ARG A 78 28.88 -1.49 -6.17
CA ARG A 78 29.88 -0.43 -5.99
C ARG A 78 30.65 -0.54 -4.68
N THR A 79 30.09 -1.18 -3.65
CA THR A 79 30.74 -1.36 -2.34
C THR A 79 31.50 -2.68 -2.21
N GLY A 80 31.46 -3.54 -3.24
CA GLY A 80 32.19 -4.80 -3.28
C GLY A 80 31.44 -5.99 -2.69
N LEU A 81 30.18 -5.81 -2.29
CA LEU A 81 29.28 -6.89 -1.86
C LEU A 81 28.41 -7.30 -3.04
N ASP A 82 28.90 -8.24 -3.85
CA ASP A 82 28.12 -8.81 -4.95
C ASP A 82 27.29 -10.00 -4.46
N LEU A 83 25.97 -9.81 -4.36
CA LEU A 83 25.02 -10.86 -3.98
C LEU A 83 24.59 -11.73 -5.18
N THR A 84 25.07 -11.43 -6.40
CA THR A 84 24.72 -12.15 -7.63
C THR A 84 25.32 -13.55 -7.66
N SER A 85 26.51 -13.74 -7.07
CA SER A 85 27.17 -15.05 -7.00
C SER A 85 27.22 -15.56 -5.56
N ARG A 86 26.36 -16.54 -5.25
CA ARG A 86 26.50 -17.31 -4.00
C ARG A 86 27.64 -18.30 -4.19
N LYS A 87 28.85 -17.98 -3.74
CA LYS A 87 29.85 -19.03 -3.47
C LYS A 87 29.33 -19.82 -2.27
N ILE A 88 28.66 -20.94 -2.54
CA ILE A 88 28.34 -21.93 -1.52
C ILE A 88 29.68 -22.48 -1.04
N VAL A 89 30.22 -21.91 0.04
CA VAL A 89 31.36 -22.48 0.74
C VAL A 89 30.79 -23.60 1.61
N GLU A 90 30.55 -24.75 0.99
CA GLU A 90 30.41 -26.02 1.69
C GLU A 90 31.82 -26.55 1.92
N HIS A 91 32.44 -26.21 3.07
CA HIS A 91 33.51 -26.95 3.72
C HIS A 91 33.56 -26.58 5.21
#